data_AF-A0A2E0S838-F1
#
_entry.id   AF-A0A2E0S838-F1
#
_cell.length_a   1.000
_cell.length_b   1.000
_cell.length_c   1.000
_cell.angle_alpha   90.00
_cell.angle_beta   90.00
_cell.angle_gamma   90.00
#
_symmetry.space_group_name_H-M   'P 1'
#
loop_
_entity.id
_entity.type
_entity.pdbx_description
1 polymer ?
#
loop_
_entity_poly.entity_id
_entity_poly.type
_entity_poly.pdbx_seq_one_letter_code
_entity_poly.pdbx_strand_id
1 'polypeptide(L)'
;MGLSMDLSETDFKAMTAEYLLILASKFVDDENVYMKHIHRQAQLQNADAMKQVAVLKHFEELESKVEVMIGDLETLGYERIVNVCRAIQSIPALPFPITQQWSICSLTGVNTNKSVILEFNGQRMHLDEFYAPFASMLWLVSHIQDMEYNRMSEFLARSDPNMSISETMQKYKEELSVCGEAIQNLYYTAFKTVLDVFERTNVEIHEKSQLLVCSHATDAKDTKENESKARELFRQYEASQRFDGKLGW
;
A
#
# COMPACT_ATOMS: atom_id res chain seq x y z
N MET A 1 12.21 12.44 4.63
CA MET A 1 10.98 13.17 5.00
C MET A 1 9.99 12.12 5.44
N GLY A 2 9.46 12.21 6.67
CA GLY A 2 8.45 11.26 7.14
C GLY A 2 7.18 11.43 6.32
N LEU A 3 6.62 10.33 5.84
CA LEU A 3 5.45 10.25 4.99
C LEU A 3 4.23 9.93 5.88
N SER A 4 4.09 10.60 7.02
CA SER A 4 2.93 10.43 7.90
C SER A 4 1.66 10.98 7.24
N MET A 5 0.50 10.58 7.74
CA MET A 5 -0.72 11.37 7.51
C MET A 5 -0.51 12.76 8.13
N ASP A 6 -0.40 13.79 7.28
CA ASP A 6 -0.06 15.16 7.70
C ASP A 6 -1.21 15.87 8.44
N LEU A 7 -2.38 15.24 8.53
CA LEU A 7 -3.57 15.76 9.20
C LEU A 7 -3.74 15.16 10.59
N SER A 8 -4.31 15.95 11.50
CA SER A 8 -4.80 15.41 12.76
C SER A 8 -5.90 14.38 12.49
N GLU A 9 -6.06 13.41 13.40
CA GLU A 9 -7.10 12.39 13.30
C GLU A 9 -8.50 13.02 13.16
N THR A 10 -8.77 14.10 13.90
CA THR A 10 -10.05 14.83 13.83
C THR A 10 -10.28 15.44 12.45
N ASP A 11 -9.26 16.10 11.89
CA ASP A 11 -9.38 16.74 10.58
C ASP A 11 -9.57 15.70 9.47
N PHE A 12 -8.85 14.57 9.57
CA PHE A 12 -8.99 13.47 8.62
C PHE A 12 -10.41 12.89 8.62
N LYS A 13 -11.00 12.67 9.81
CA LYS A 13 -12.37 12.16 9.92
C LYS A 13 -13.39 13.13 9.33
N ALA A 14 -13.21 14.43 9.57
CA ALA A 14 -14.07 15.46 8.97
C ALA A 14 -13.95 15.50 7.43
N MET A 15 -12.74 15.37 6.90
CA MET A 15 -12.51 15.28 5.44
C MET A 15 -13.09 14.00 4.85
N THR A 16 -13.00 12.88 5.58
CA THR A 16 -13.60 11.60 5.17
C THR A 16 -15.12 11.72 5.06
N ALA A 17 -15.78 12.36 6.04
CA ALA A 17 -17.22 12.57 5.99
C ALA A 17 -17.65 13.35 4.74
N GLU A 18 -16.91 14.41 4.40
CA GLU A 18 -17.15 15.21 3.19
C GLU A 18 -16.86 14.39 1.92
N TYR A 19 -15.80 13.59 1.91
CA TYR A 19 -15.41 12.76 0.77
C TYR A 19 -16.50 11.74 0.40
N LEU A 20 -17.08 11.05 1.39
CA LEU A 20 -18.18 10.11 1.14
C LEU A 20 -19.42 10.79 0.55
N LEU A 21 -19.76 11.99 1.03
CA LEU A 21 -20.86 12.78 0.46
C LEU A 21 -20.58 13.23 -0.98
N ILE A 22 -19.33 13.57 -1.29
CA ILE A 22 -18.92 13.90 -2.66
C ILE A 22 -19.06 12.69 -3.58
N LEU A 23 -18.60 11.51 -3.14
CA LEU A 23 -18.74 10.26 -3.89
C LEU A 23 -20.22 9.92 -4.14
N ALA A 24 -21.07 10.01 -3.12
CA ALA A 24 -22.50 9.80 -3.27
C ALA A 24 -23.14 10.81 -4.25
N SER A 25 -22.75 12.09 -4.20
CA SER A 25 -23.22 13.10 -5.15
C SER A 25 -22.79 12.80 -6.58
N LYS A 26 -21.52 12.39 -6.80
CA LYS A 26 -21.03 11.95 -8.12
C LYS A 26 -21.87 10.80 -8.70
N PHE A 27 -22.32 9.88 -7.85
CA PHE A 27 -23.14 8.75 -8.27
C PHE A 27 -24.54 9.18 -8.74
N VAL A 28 -25.15 10.17 -8.08
CA VAL A 28 -26.52 10.62 -8.39
C VAL A 28 -26.58 11.60 -9.56
N ASP A 29 -25.65 12.58 -9.64
CA ASP A 29 -25.72 13.73 -10.55
C ASP A 29 -24.98 13.55 -11.90
N ASP A 30 -24.54 12.33 -12.22
CA ASP A 30 -23.52 12.02 -13.24
C ASP A 30 -22.14 12.61 -12.86
N GLU A 31 -21.16 11.74 -12.68
CA GLU A 31 -19.83 12.10 -12.20
C GLU A 31 -19.19 13.24 -13.02
N ASN A 32 -19.34 13.22 -14.34
CA ASN A 32 -18.72 14.23 -15.21
C ASN A 32 -19.40 15.59 -15.07
N VAL A 33 -20.71 15.61 -14.87
CA VAL A 33 -21.50 16.84 -14.71
C VAL A 33 -21.22 17.44 -13.34
N TYR A 34 -21.28 16.62 -12.29
CA TYR A 34 -21.00 17.04 -10.91
C TYR A 34 -19.58 17.61 -10.78
N MET A 35 -18.58 16.90 -11.29
CA MET A 35 -17.18 17.36 -11.23
C MET A 35 -16.96 18.69 -11.95
N LYS A 36 -17.53 18.86 -13.15
CA LYS A 36 -17.48 20.15 -13.86
C LYS A 36 -18.16 21.27 -13.08
N HIS A 37 -19.29 20.96 -12.43
CA HIS A 37 -20.01 21.92 -11.61
C HIS A 37 -19.17 22.41 -10.43
N ILE A 38 -18.65 21.48 -9.60
CA ILE A 38 -17.90 21.88 -8.39
C ILE A 38 -16.60 22.62 -8.75
N HIS A 39 -15.89 22.21 -9.81
CA HIS A 39 -14.68 22.92 -10.23
C HIS A 39 -15.00 24.33 -10.74
N ARG A 40 -16.09 24.49 -11.49
CA ARG A 40 -16.56 25.81 -11.93
C ARG A 40 -16.93 26.68 -10.73
N GLN A 41 -17.65 26.15 -9.74
CA GLN A 41 -18.02 26.90 -8.53
C GLN A 41 -16.79 27.27 -7.68
N ALA A 42 -15.81 26.39 -7.58
CA ALA A 42 -14.55 26.67 -6.90
C ALA A 42 -13.76 27.79 -7.59
N GLN A 43 -13.75 27.84 -8.93
CA GLN A 43 -13.15 28.95 -9.69
C GLN A 43 -13.88 30.28 -9.46
N LEU A 44 -15.18 30.24 -9.15
CA LEU A 44 -15.99 31.39 -8.76
C LEU A 44 -15.85 31.74 -7.26
N GLN A 45 -14.88 31.15 -6.56
CA GLN A 45 -14.60 31.38 -5.13
C GLN A 45 -15.76 31.00 -4.19
N ASN A 46 -16.59 30.03 -4.59
CA ASN A 46 -17.55 29.43 -3.67
C ASN A 46 -16.80 28.61 -2.60
N ALA A 47 -16.95 28.99 -1.33
CA ALA A 47 -16.21 28.38 -0.21
C ALA A 47 -16.46 26.87 -0.07
N ASP A 48 -17.71 26.42 -0.24
CA ASP A 48 -18.08 25.01 -0.12
C ASP A 48 -17.48 24.19 -1.27
N ALA A 49 -17.57 24.69 -2.50
CA ALA A 49 -16.98 24.03 -3.65
C ALA A 49 -15.45 23.97 -3.57
N MET A 50 -14.79 25.02 -3.07
CA MET A 50 -13.35 25.01 -2.80
C MET A 50 -12.97 23.95 -1.76
N LYS A 51 -13.76 23.81 -0.69
CA LYS A 51 -13.57 22.77 0.33
C LYS A 51 -13.71 21.38 -0.30
N GLN A 52 -14.74 21.14 -1.10
CA GLN A 52 -14.97 19.86 -1.77
C GLN A 52 -13.81 19.48 -2.71
N VAL A 53 -13.32 20.43 -3.51
CA VAL A 53 -12.15 20.21 -4.37
C VAL A 53 -10.89 19.91 -3.56
N ALA A 54 -10.67 20.58 -2.43
CA ALA A 54 -9.54 20.31 -1.55
C ALA A 54 -9.62 18.90 -0.93
N VAL A 55 -10.82 18.45 -0.54
CA VAL A 55 -11.06 17.11 -0.02
C VAL A 55 -10.77 16.05 -1.08
N LEU A 56 -11.29 16.20 -2.30
CA LEU A 56 -11.00 15.28 -3.40
C LEU A 56 -9.51 15.16 -3.67
N LYS A 57 -8.83 16.30 -3.80
CA LYS A 57 -7.39 16.34 -4.04
C LYS A 57 -6.61 15.63 -2.94
N HIS A 58 -7.01 15.79 -1.68
CA HIS A 58 -6.34 15.13 -0.56
C HIS A 58 -6.42 13.60 -0.64
N PHE A 59 -7.60 13.05 -0.94
CA PHE A 59 -7.75 11.59 -1.09
C PHE A 59 -7.04 11.07 -2.34
N GLU A 60 -7.08 11.79 -3.45
CA GLU A 60 -6.29 11.48 -4.65
C GLU A 60 -4.78 11.45 -4.35
N GLU A 61 -4.28 12.38 -3.54
CA GLU A 61 -2.87 12.40 -3.10
C GLU A 61 -2.53 11.21 -2.21
N LEU A 62 -3.43 10.77 -1.32
CA LEU A 62 -3.23 9.59 -0.48
C LEU A 62 -3.21 8.30 -1.29
N GLU A 63 -4.14 8.13 -2.23
CA GLU A 63 -4.18 6.98 -3.15
C GLU A 63 -2.92 6.96 -4.02
N SER A 64 -2.56 8.10 -4.61
CA SER A 64 -1.33 8.25 -5.39
C SER A 64 -0.08 7.91 -4.57
N LYS A 65 -0.05 8.28 -3.28
CA LYS A 65 1.06 7.95 -2.38
C LYS A 65 1.18 6.45 -2.14
N VAL A 66 0.07 5.73 -1.97
CA VAL A 66 0.07 4.26 -1.89
C VAL A 66 0.59 3.65 -3.19
N GLU A 67 0.16 4.15 -4.35
CA GLU A 67 0.65 3.69 -5.65
C GLU A 67 2.15 3.94 -5.86
N VAL A 68 2.64 5.11 -5.46
CA VAL A 68 4.08 5.43 -5.50
C VAL A 68 4.87 4.46 -4.63
N MET A 69 4.40 4.16 -3.42
CA MET A 69 5.08 3.20 -2.53
C MET A 69 5.14 1.79 -3.13
N ILE A 70 4.07 1.34 -3.80
CA ILE A 70 4.07 0.06 -4.52
C ILE A 70 5.05 0.11 -5.71
N GLY A 71 5.09 1.22 -6.44
CA GLY A 71 6.03 1.45 -7.54
C GLY A 71 7.49 1.47 -7.08
N ASP A 72 7.79 2.08 -5.94
CA ASP A 72 9.13 2.07 -5.34
C ASP A 72 9.59 0.64 -5.06
N LEU A 73 8.71 -0.20 -4.48
CA LEU A 73 9.00 -1.62 -4.25
C LEU A 73 9.27 -2.39 -5.56
N GLU A 74 8.57 -2.05 -6.64
CA GLU A 74 8.81 -2.62 -7.97
C GLU A 74 10.20 -2.25 -8.49
N THR A 75 10.57 -0.97 -8.43
CA THR A 75 11.90 -0.51 -8.87
C THR A 75 13.04 -1.12 -8.06
N LEU A 76 12.80 -1.46 -6.79
CA LEU A 76 13.75 -2.10 -5.89
C LEU A 76 13.79 -3.63 -6.03
N GLY A 77 12.96 -4.22 -6.89
CA GLY A 77 12.95 -5.66 -7.17
C GLY A 77 12.15 -6.53 -6.19
N TYR A 78 11.25 -5.95 -5.39
CA TYR A 78 10.40 -6.68 -4.44
C TYR A 78 9.12 -7.23 -5.08
N GLU A 79 9.26 -7.96 -6.19
CA GLU A 79 8.15 -8.43 -7.03
C GLU A 79 7.07 -9.21 -6.26
N ARG A 80 7.44 -10.02 -5.26
CA ARG A 80 6.47 -10.77 -4.45
C ARG A 80 5.52 -9.85 -3.67
N ILE A 81 6.05 -8.78 -3.10
CA ILE A 81 5.27 -7.80 -2.32
C ILE A 81 4.34 -7.05 -3.27
N VAL A 82 4.88 -6.60 -4.40
CA VAL A 82 4.12 -5.90 -5.46
C VAL A 82 2.98 -6.78 -5.96
N ASN A 83 3.24 -8.03 -6.30
CA ASN A 83 2.22 -8.97 -6.79
C ASN A 83 1.10 -9.19 -5.76
N VAL A 84 1.43 -9.31 -4.48
CA VAL A 84 0.42 -9.42 -3.41
C VAL A 84 -0.40 -8.14 -3.30
N CYS A 85 0.24 -6.96 -3.34
CA CYS A 85 -0.48 -5.68 -3.29
C CYS A 85 -1.43 -5.52 -4.48
N ARG A 86 -0.94 -5.79 -5.69
CA ARG A 86 -1.75 -5.74 -6.92
C ARG A 86 -2.89 -6.75 -6.90
N ALA A 87 -2.66 -7.96 -6.39
CA ALA A 87 -3.71 -8.95 -6.19
C ALA A 87 -4.79 -8.40 -5.25
N ILE A 88 -4.42 -7.86 -4.09
CA ILE A 88 -5.36 -7.26 -3.12
C ILE A 88 -6.18 -6.14 -3.77
N GLN A 89 -5.53 -5.22 -4.49
CA GLN A 89 -6.19 -4.08 -5.14
C GLN A 89 -7.16 -4.48 -6.26
N SER A 90 -6.99 -5.67 -6.84
CA SER A 90 -7.82 -6.15 -7.95
C SER A 90 -9.05 -6.96 -7.54
N ILE A 91 -9.16 -7.34 -6.25
CA ILE A 91 -10.25 -8.19 -5.77
C ILE A 91 -11.51 -7.33 -5.60
N PRO A 92 -12.60 -7.59 -6.35
CA PRO A 92 -13.75 -6.68 -6.40
C PRO A 92 -14.65 -6.75 -5.15
N ALA A 93 -14.60 -7.84 -4.41
CA ALA A 93 -15.43 -8.05 -3.23
C ALA A 93 -14.62 -8.75 -2.15
N LEU A 94 -14.71 -8.25 -0.91
CA LEU A 94 -14.08 -8.90 0.22
C LEU A 94 -14.82 -10.20 0.53
N PRO A 95 -14.15 -11.35 0.37
CA PRO A 95 -13.68 -11.99 1.59
C PRO A 95 -12.23 -12.42 1.45
N PHE A 96 -11.47 -12.22 2.53
CA PHE A 96 -10.21 -12.90 2.78
C PHE A 96 -10.51 -14.16 3.60
N PRO A 97 -10.95 -15.27 2.98
CA PRO A 97 -11.25 -16.48 3.73
C PRO A 97 -9.97 -16.95 4.42
N ILE A 98 -10.05 -17.08 5.74
CA ILE A 98 -8.99 -17.66 6.54
C ILE A 98 -9.17 -19.18 6.48
N THR A 99 -8.12 -19.87 6.06
CA THR A 99 -8.09 -21.33 5.97
C THR A 99 -7.02 -21.88 6.90
N GLN A 100 -7.31 -23.04 7.51
CA GLN A 100 -6.36 -23.77 8.34
C GLN A 100 -5.79 -24.95 7.56
N GLN A 101 -4.88 -24.67 6.64
CA GLN A 101 -4.22 -25.67 5.80
C GLN A 101 -2.74 -25.33 5.65
N TRP A 102 -1.90 -26.36 5.69
CA TRP A 102 -0.48 -26.21 5.37
C TRP A 102 -0.30 -25.69 3.94
N SER A 103 0.35 -24.54 3.81
CA SER A 103 0.59 -23.82 2.56
C SER A 103 1.91 -23.05 2.65
N ILE A 104 2.41 -22.56 1.51
CA ILE A 104 3.59 -21.70 1.44
C ILE A 104 3.11 -20.26 1.32
N CYS A 105 3.51 -19.39 2.24
CA CYS A 105 3.18 -17.97 2.19
C CYS A 105 3.81 -17.33 0.95
N SER A 106 2.99 -16.75 0.07
CA SER A 106 3.41 -16.09 -1.17
C SER A 106 4.31 -14.89 -0.94
N LEU A 107 4.20 -14.23 0.23
CA LEU A 107 5.03 -13.09 0.60
C LEU A 107 6.44 -13.53 1.03
N THR A 108 6.53 -14.48 1.97
CA THR A 108 7.80 -14.85 2.63
C THR A 108 8.45 -16.12 2.06
N GLY A 109 7.69 -16.99 1.40
CA GLY A 109 8.13 -18.33 1.01
C GLY A 109 8.19 -19.33 2.17
N VAL A 110 7.71 -18.96 3.36
CA VAL A 110 7.74 -19.81 4.57
C VAL A 110 6.44 -20.61 4.69
N ASN A 111 6.53 -21.84 5.22
CA ASN A 111 5.36 -22.65 5.51
C ASN A 111 4.47 -22.00 6.58
N THR A 112 3.17 -21.97 6.33
CA THR A 112 2.15 -21.53 7.27
C THR A 112 1.01 -22.54 7.32
N ASN A 113 0.38 -22.69 8.48
CA ASN A 113 -0.78 -23.56 8.68
C ASN A 113 -2.09 -22.76 8.76
N LYS A 114 -2.03 -21.43 8.71
CA LYS A 114 -3.19 -20.54 8.76
C LYS A 114 -2.98 -19.35 7.82
N SER A 115 -3.72 -19.34 6.71
CA SER A 115 -3.52 -18.36 5.64
C SER A 115 -4.83 -17.79 5.12
N VAL A 116 -4.76 -16.53 4.71
CA VAL A 116 -5.71 -15.86 3.84
C VAL A 116 -5.46 -16.29 2.41
N ILE A 117 -6.53 -16.58 1.68
CA ILE A 117 -6.46 -16.88 0.25
C ILE A 117 -6.81 -15.63 -0.54
N LEU A 118 -5.92 -15.25 -1.46
CA LEU A 118 -6.16 -14.22 -2.48
C LEU A 118 -6.29 -14.92 -3.84
N GLU A 119 -7.37 -14.65 -4.56
CA GLU A 119 -7.54 -15.14 -5.94
C GLU A 119 -7.27 -13.99 -6.92
N PHE A 120 -6.23 -14.13 -7.75
CA PHE A 120 -5.85 -13.13 -8.74
C PHE A 120 -5.49 -13.80 -10.06
N ASN A 121 -6.10 -13.38 -11.16
CA ASN A 121 -5.87 -13.95 -12.50
C ASN A 121 -5.96 -15.49 -12.57
N GLY A 122 -6.89 -16.07 -11.80
CA GLY A 122 -7.05 -17.53 -11.72
C GLY A 122 -5.98 -18.26 -10.91
N GLN A 123 -5.06 -17.54 -10.26
CA GLN A 123 -4.06 -18.07 -9.35
C GLN A 123 -4.47 -17.82 -7.89
N ARG A 124 -4.19 -18.81 -7.04
CA ARG A 124 -4.35 -18.70 -5.58
C ARG A 124 -3.03 -18.32 -4.94
N MET A 125 -3.02 -17.19 -4.27
CA MET A 125 -1.93 -16.78 -3.39
C MET A 125 -2.34 -17.06 -1.94
N HIS A 126 -1.41 -17.59 -1.16
CA HIS A 126 -1.61 -17.85 0.26
C HIS A 126 -0.82 -16.81 1.04
N LEU A 127 -1.49 -16.02 1.86
CA LEU A 127 -0.86 -15.04 2.72
C LEU A 127 -1.00 -15.50 4.16
N ASP A 128 0.10 -15.53 4.93
CA ASP A 128 0.02 -15.86 6.36
C ASP A 128 -1.00 -14.94 7.07
N GLU A 129 -1.79 -15.50 8.00
CA GLU A 129 -2.80 -14.72 8.75
C GLU A 129 -2.22 -13.47 9.43
N PHE A 130 -0.94 -13.50 9.81
CA PHE A 130 -0.24 -12.34 10.36
C PHE A 130 -0.37 -11.09 9.47
N TYR A 131 -0.44 -11.25 8.15
CA TYR A 131 -0.58 -10.14 7.20
C TYR A 131 -2.03 -9.84 6.81
N ALA A 132 -3.02 -10.58 7.33
CA ALA A 132 -4.44 -10.37 7.05
C ALA A 132 -4.93 -8.94 7.37
N PRO A 133 -4.48 -8.29 8.47
CA PRO A 133 -4.86 -6.90 8.74
C PRO A 133 -4.38 -5.95 7.65
N PHE A 134 -3.13 -6.07 7.19
CA PHE A 134 -2.61 -5.25 6.09
C PHE A 134 -3.40 -5.48 4.80
N ALA A 135 -3.69 -6.74 4.45
CA ALA A 135 -4.48 -7.05 3.26
C ALA A 135 -5.89 -6.43 3.32
N SER A 136 -6.54 -6.52 4.48
CA SER A 136 -7.86 -5.92 4.72
C SER A 136 -7.84 -4.40 4.59
N MET A 137 -6.84 -3.75 5.17
CA MET A 137 -6.73 -2.28 5.12
C MET A 137 -6.33 -1.78 3.73
N LEU A 138 -5.43 -2.47 3.03
CA LEU A 138 -5.07 -2.15 1.65
C LEU A 138 -6.27 -2.29 0.71
N TRP A 139 -7.02 -3.39 0.85
CA TRP A 139 -8.26 -3.57 0.09
C TRP A 139 -9.23 -2.42 0.33
N LEU A 140 -9.43 -2.06 1.61
CA LEU A 140 -10.37 -1.00 1.98
C LEU A 140 -10.01 0.33 1.34
N VAL A 141 -8.74 0.77 1.43
CA VAL A 141 -8.32 2.06 0.86
C VAL A 141 -8.38 2.09 -0.66
N SER A 142 -8.23 0.93 -1.33
CA SER A 142 -8.32 0.83 -2.78
C SER A 142 -9.75 0.74 -3.33
N HIS A 143 -10.75 0.50 -2.49
CA HIS A 143 -12.14 0.29 -2.90
C HIS A 143 -13.14 1.24 -2.23
N ILE A 144 -12.69 2.34 -1.61
CA ILE A 144 -13.58 3.30 -0.92
C ILE A 144 -14.68 3.80 -1.86
N GLN A 145 -14.32 4.15 -3.09
CA GLN A 145 -15.27 4.63 -4.11
C GLN A 145 -16.34 3.58 -4.42
N ASP A 146 -15.94 2.34 -4.70
CA ASP A 146 -16.86 1.26 -5.01
C ASP A 146 -17.78 0.93 -3.83
N MET A 147 -17.24 0.92 -2.62
CA MET A 147 -18.01 0.73 -1.40
C MET A 147 -19.08 1.81 -1.22
N GLU A 148 -18.73 3.06 -1.50
CA GLU A 148 -19.67 4.18 -1.38
C GLU A 148 -20.72 4.15 -2.47
N TYR A 149 -20.36 3.80 -3.71
CA TYR A 149 -21.30 3.63 -4.81
C TYR A 149 -22.28 2.49 -4.54
N ASN A 150 -21.81 1.36 -4.01
CA ASN A 150 -22.68 0.26 -3.62
C ASN A 150 -23.62 0.68 -2.48
N ARG A 151 -23.12 1.38 -1.47
CA ARG A 151 -23.96 1.91 -0.37
C ARG A 151 -25.03 2.87 -0.89
N MET A 152 -24.66 3.76 -1.81
CA MET A 152 -25.60 4.72 -2.41
C MET A 152 -26.63 4.02 -3.30
N SER A 153 -26.20 3.02 -4.08
CA SER A 153 -27.09 2.19 -4.89
C SER A 153 -28.14 1.46 -4.03
N GLU A 154 -27.70 0.84 -2.92
CA GLU A 154 -28.60 0.21 -1.95
C GLU A 154 -29.55 1.22 -1.28
N PHE A 155 -29.06 2.42 -0.97
CA PHE A 155 -29.87 3.50 -0.43
C PHE A 155 -30.96 3.95 -1.41
N LEU A 156 -30.61 4.14 -2.69
CA LEU A 156 -31.57 4.52 -3.72
C LEU A 156 -32.61 3.43 -3.97
N ALA A 157 -32.20 2.15 -3.95
CA ALA A 157 -33.09 1.02 -4.13
C ALA A 157 -34.20 0.92 -3.06
N ARG A 158 -33.96 1.45 -1.85
CA ARG A 158 -34.94 1.51 -0.75
C ARG A 158 -35.63 2.88 -0.60
N SER A 159 -35.19 3.88 -1.35
CA SER A 159 -35.70 5.26 -1.25
C SER A 159 -36.96 5.47 -2.10
N ASP A 160 -37.72 6.52 -1.79
CA ASP A 160 -38.86 6.91 -2.62
C ASP A 160 -38.36 7.43 -3.98
N PRO A 161 -38.77 6.81 -5.10
CA PRO A 161 -38.32 7.20 -6.43
C PRO A 161 -38.74 8.62 -6.85
N ASN A 162 -39.67 9.26 -6.12
CA ASN A 162 -40.12 10.62 -6.41
C ASN A 162 -39.32 11.70 -5.68
N MET A 163 -38.33 11.33 -4.86
CA MET A 163 -37.50 12.29 -4.17
C MET A 163 -36.62 13.07 -5.15
N SER A 164 -36.53 14.38 -4.95
CA SER A 164 -35.54 15.20 -5.64
C SER A 164 -34.12 14.82 -5.20
N ILE A 165 -33.13 15.12 -6.04
CA ILE A 165 -31.72 14.86 -5.73
C ILE A 165 -31.30 15.53 -4.41
N SER A 166 -31.75 16.77 -4.17
CA SER A 166 -31.48 17.48 -2.93
C SER A 166 -32.06 16.78 -1.69
N GLU A 167 -33.28 16.25 -1.79
CA GLU A 167 -33.91 15.51 -0.68
C GLU A 167 -33.21 14.17 -0.45
N THR A 168 -32.82 13.49 -1.54
CA THR A 168 -32.07 12.23 -1.51
C THR A 168 -30.74 12.41 -0.80
N MET A 169 -29.96 13.43 -1.18
CA MET A 169 -28.67 13.70 -0.55
C MET A 169 -28.80 14.14 0.91
N GLN A 170 -29.85 14.87 1.25
CA GLN A 170 -30.12 15.25 2.64
C GLN A 170 -30.43 14.02 3.51
N LYS A 171 -31.31 13.12 3.06
CA LYS A 171 -31.60 11.87 3.79
C LYS A 171 -30.38 10.96 3.86
N TYR A 172 -29.57 10.89 2.80
CA TYR A 172 -28.35 10.11 2.80
C TYR A 172 -27.33 10.62 3.83
N LYS A 173 -27.17 11.94 3.92
CA LYS A 173 -26.33 12.59 4.93
C LYS A 173 -26.78 12.28 6.35
N GLU A 174 -28.09 12.25 6.59
CA GLU A 174 -28.66 11.87 7.88
C GLU A 174 -28.34 10.41 8.21
N GLU A 175 -28.44 9.49 7.25
CA GLU A 175 -28.08 8.08 7.48
C GLU A 175 -26.58 7.90 7.73
N LEU A 176 -25.74 8.56 6.93
CA LEU A 176 -24.30 8.59 7.16
C LEU A 176 -23.94 9.16 8.53
N SER A 177 -24.73 10.08 9.11
CA SER A 177 -24.43 10.60 10.44
C SER A 177 -24.57 9.54 11.56
N VAL A 178 -25.39 8.51 11.36
CA VAL A 178 -25.63 7.44 12.35
C VAL A 178 -24.47 6.46 12.42
N CYS A 179 -23.92 6.07 11.27
CA CYS A 179 -22.79 5.12 11.17
C CYS A 179 -21.44 5.80 10.89
N GLY A 180 -21.44 7.12 10.72
CA GLY A 180 -20.36 7.88 10.12
C GLY A 180 -19.08 7.87 10.93
N GLU A 181 -19.16 7.96 12.25
CA GLU A 181 -17.96 7.94 13.10
C GLU A 181 -17.21 6.61 12.99
N ALA A 182 -17.92 5.48 13.00
CA ALA A 182 -17.30 4.16 12.83
C ALA A 182 -16.65 4.01 11.45
N ILE A 183 -17.29 4.48 10.40
CA ILE A 183 -16.77 4.46 9.03
C ILE A 183 -15.54 5.37 8.90
N GLN A 184 -15.59 6.58 9.45
CA GLN A 184 -14.47 7.52 9.47
C GLN A 184 -13.27 6.96 10.24
N ASN A 185 -13.51 6.33 11.40
CA ASN A 185 -12.48 5.63 12.17
C ASN A 185 -11.85 4.49 11.36
N LEU A 186 -12.67 3.72 10.65
CA LEU A 186 -12.21 2.61 9.84
C LEU A 186 -11.29 3.08 8.69
N TYR A 187 -11.69 4.10 7.94
CA TYR A 187 -10.86 4.64 6.85
C TYR A 187 -9.58 5.29 7.38
N TYR A 188 -9.65 6.04 8.49
CA TYR A 188 -8.45 6.56 9.17
C TYR A 188 -7.48 5.43 9.53
N THR A 189 -7.99 4.39 10.19
CA THR A 189 -7.19 3.23 10.60
C THR A 189 -6.57 2.53 9.41
N ALA A 190 -7.32 2.41 8.30
CA ALA A 190 -6.86 1.73 7.11
C ALA A 190 -5.71 2.47 6.43
N PHE A 191 -5.88 3.77 6.13
CA PHE A 191 -4.82 4.58 5.54
C PHE A 191 -3.57 4.62 6.42
N LYS A 192 -3.75 4.85 7.72
CA LYS A 192 -2.65 4.83 8.68
C LYS A 192 -1.90 3.51 8.67
N THR A 193 -2.63 2.39 8.76
CA THR A 193 -2.02 1.05 8.75
C THR A 193 -1.24 0.79 7.48
N VAL A 194 -1.81 1.10 6.31
CA VAL A 194 -1.17 0.88 5.01
C VAL A 194 0.11 1.72 4.89
N LEU A 195 0.03 3.02 5.18
CA LEU A 195 1.17 3.93 5.11
C LEU A 195 2.26 3.53 6.11
N ASP A 196 1.91 3.27 7.38
CA ASP A 196 2.88 2.86 8.41
C ASP A 196 3.58 1.54 8.05
N VAL A 197 2.90 0.60 7.39
CA VAL A 197 3.51 -0.66 6.93
C VAL A 197 4.48 -0.39 5.78
N PHE A 198 4.09 0.38 4.77
CA PHE A 198 4.98 0.71 3.66
C PHE A 198 6.20 1.52 4.10
N GLU A 199 6.02 2.51 4.98
CA GLU A 199 7.13 3.29 5.53
C GLU A 199 8.14 2.41 6.25
N ARG A 200 7.68 1.56 7.17
CA ARG A 200 8.56 0.64 7.90
C ARG A 200 9.28 -0.32 6.95
N THR A 201 8.55 -0.85 5.97
CA THR A 201 9.12 -1.76 4.96
C THR A 201 10.21 -1.05 4.16
N ASN A 202 10.00 0.18 3.72
CA ASN A 202 10.98 0.96 2.97
C ASN A 202 12.22 1.31 3.81
N VAL A 203 12.05 1.64 5.09
CA VAL A 203 13.18 1.87 6.01
C VAL A 203 14.00 0.60 6.17
N GLU A 204 13.37 -0.54 6.46
CA GLU A 204 14.05 -1.83 6.61
C GLU A 204 14.81 -2.23 5.34
N ILE A 205 14.21 -2.00 4.17
CA ILE A 205 14.85 -2.26 2.88
C ILE A 205 16.09 -1.38 2.73
N HIS A 206 15.97 -0.08 3.01
CA HIS A 206 17.08 0.85 2.86
C HIS A 206 18.25 0.51 3.80
N GLU A 207 17.95 0.19 5.06
CA GLU A 207 18.95 -0.23 6.04
C GLU A 207 19.67 -1.52 5.62
N LYS A 208 18.93 -2.53 5.14
CA LYS A 208 19.52 -3.79 4.63
C LYS A 208 20.39 -3.55 3.40
N SER A 209 19.96 -2.70 2.47
CA SER A 209 20.75 -2.33 1.29
C SER A 209 22.04 -1.61 1.67
N GLN A 210 22.02 -0.70 2.65
CA GLN A 210 23.23 -0.03 3.13
C GLN A 210 24.21 -1.02 3.79
N LEU A 211 23.71 -1.95 4.59
CA LEU A 211 24.55 -2.98 5.22
C LEU A 211 25.24 -3.88 4.18
N LEU A 212 24.54 -4.26 3.11
CA LEU A 212 25.10 -5.03 1.99
C LEU A 212 26.18 -4.26 1.23
N VAL A 213 25.99 -2.95 1.00
CA VAL A 213 27.01 -2.11 0.37
C VAL A 213 28.24 -1.98 1.28
N CYS A 214 28.05 -1.83 2.59
CA CYS A 214 29.15 -1.78 3.55
C CYS A 214 29.87 -3.13 3.69
N SER A 215 29.16 -4.26 3.64
CA SER A 215 29.77 -5.60 3.67
C SER A 215 30.58 -5.86 2.40
N HIS A 216 30.06 -5.50 1.22
CA HIS A 216 30.84 -5.61 -0.03
C HIS A 216 32.02 -4.64 -0.09
N ALA A 217 31.94 -3.47 0.55
CA ALA A 217 33.07 -2.54 0.67
C ALA A 217 34.16 -3.03 1.64
N THR A 218 33.78 -3.76 2.69
CA THR A 218 34.72 -4.42 3.62
C THR A 218 35.32 -5.68 2.99
N ASP A 219 34.51 -6.52 2.36
CA ASP A 219 34.96 -7.69 1.61
C ASP A 219 35.89 -7.31 0.45
N ALA A 220 35.65 -6.21 -0.26
CA ALA A 220 36.53 -5.71 -1.33
C ALA A 220 37.88 -5.17 -0.81
N LYS A 221 37.92 -4.72 0.45
CA LYS A 221 39.15 -4.26 1.11
C LYS A 221 39.94 -5.45 1.65
N ASP A 222 39.24 -6.42 2.24
CA ASP A 222 39.82 -7.67 2.75
C ASP A 222 40.25 -8.63 1.63
N THR A 223 39.56 -8.67 0.48
CA THR A 223 40.00 -9.46 -0.69
C THR A 223 41.27 -8.90 -1.31
N LYS A 224 41.44 -7.57 -1.42
CA LYS A 224 42.72 -7.00 -1.91
C LYS A 224 43.89 -7.27 -0.96
N GLU A 225 43.65 -7.23 0.35
CA GLU A 225 44.68 -7.51 1.35
C GLU A 225 45.02 -9.01 1.41
N ASN A 226 44.00 -9.88 1.32
CA ASN A 226 44.17 -11.33 1.30
C ASN A 226 44.76 -11.85 -0.02
N GLU A 227 44.43 -11.28 -1.17
CA GLU A 227 45.07 -11.60 -2.46
C GLU A 227 46.54 -11.16 -2.48
N SER A 228 46.87 -10.02 -1.89
CA SER A 228 48.25 -9.55 -1.74
C SER A 228 49.07 -10.49 -0.83
N LYS A 229 48.51 -10.88 0.32
CA LYS A 229 49.13 -11.86 1.24
C LYS A 229 49.28 -13.24 0.60
N ALA A 230 48.27 -13.72 -0.13
CA ALA A 230 48.33 -15.00 -0.83
C ALA A 230 49.41 -15.01 -1.92
N ARG A 231 49.56 -13.91 -2.68
CA ARG A 231 50.64 -13.75 -3.67
C ARG A 231 52.02 -13.68 -3.02
N GLU A 232 52.15 -13.01 -1.88
CA GLU A 232 53.40 -12.92 -1.13
C GLU A 232 53.82 -14.29 -0.57
N LEU A 233 52.88 -15.04 0.04
CA LEU A 233 53.11 -16.40 0.53
C LEU A 233 53.47 -17.37 -0.60
N PHE A 234 52.86 -17.23 -1.78
CA PHE A 234 53.18 -18.04 -2.95
C PHE A 234 54.59 -17.75 -3.47
N ARG A 235 55.02 -16.48 -3.51
CA ARG A 235 56.40 -16.12 -3.87
C ARG A 235 57.43 -16.63 -2.86
N GLN A 236 57.12 -16.57 -1.57
CA GLN A 236 57.98 -17.12 -0.52
C GLN A 236 58.13 -18.64 -0.63
N TYR A 237 57.05 -19.33 -1.00
CA TYR A 237 57.05 -20.77 -1.28
C TYR A 237 57.87 -21.12 -2.54
N GLU A 238 57.73 -20.38 -3.64
CA GLU A 238 58.57 -20.60 -4.84
C GLU A 238 60.05 -20.31 -4.58
N ALA A 239 60.35 -19.31 -3.74
CA ALA A 239 61.72 -19.00 -3.33
C ALA A 239 62.33 -20.09 -2.45
N SER A 240 61.55 -20.71 -1.56
CA SER A 240 62.01 -21.81 -0.70
C SER A 240 62.18 -23.13 -1.47
N GLN A 241 61.37 -23.37 -2.52
CA GLN A 241 61.52 -24.50 -3.44
C GLN A 241 62.78 -24.42 -4.33
N ARG A 242 63.42 -23.25 -4.45
CA ARG A 242 64.65 -23.08 -5.25
C ARG A 242 65.94 -23.37 -4.48
N PHE A 243 65.87 -23.75 -3.20
CA PHE A 243 67.07 -23.92 -2.37
C PHE A 243 67.29 -25.30 -1.74
N ASP A 244 66.55 -26.33 -2.12
CA ASP A 244 66.84 -27.72 -1.71
C ASP A 244 66.82 -28.73 -2.86
N GLY A 245 68.03 -29.19 -3.24
CA GLY A 245 68.33 -30.49 -3.85
C GLY A 245 68.39 -30.52 -5.39
N LYS A 246 69.51 -30.71 -6.11
CA LYS A 246 70.82 -31.33 -5.80
C LYS A 246 70.73 -32.49 -4.81
N LEU A 247 70.33 -33.65 -5.33
CA LEU A 247 70.56 -35.05 -4.89
C LEU A 247 69.48 -35.85 -5.65
N GLY A 248 69.73 -36.80 -6.53
CA GLY A 248 70.86 -37.68 -6.77
C GLY A 248 70.28 -39.02 -7.20
N TRP A 249 70.09 -39.20 -8.51
CA TRP A 249 70.17 -40.46 -9.26
C TRP A 249 70.66 -40.11 -10.66
#